data_AF-A0A0N8GTC5-F1
#
_entry.id   AF-A0A0N8GTC5-F1
#
_cell.length_a   1.000
_cell.length_b   1.000
_cell.length_c   1.000
_cell.angle_alpha   90.00
_cell.angle_beta   90.00
_cell.angle_gamma   90.00
#
_symmetry.space_group_name_H-M   'P 1'
#
loop_
_entity.id
_entity.type
_entity.pdbx_description
1 polymer ?
#
loop_
_entity_poly.entity_id
_entity_poly.type
_entity_poly.pdbx_seq_one_letter_code
_entity_poly.pdbx_strand_id
1 'polypeptide(L)'
;MPEISEQDREAIINSDDIELLVKAAEKIGKKLAEVNKLTASQIRGIFGTVRRIEMDWVMPSLQQQRTETVRRAQREFALLQPRLAYQAKRERGGAVQALSDELTPAIKLVMKAKNLGAEIYYQRFRNFVDFFEAILAYHRAFGGKNN
;
A
#
# COMPACT_ATOMS: atom_id res chain seq x y z
N MET A 1 -15.34 4.19 3.89
CA MET A 1 -14.83 4.06 5.27
C MET A 1 -13.90 2.87 5.30
N PRO A 2 -12.77 2.94 6.01
CA PRO A 2 -11.84 1.82 6.08
C PRO A 2 -12.45 0.61 6.82
N GLU A 3 -12.15 -0.58 6.34
CA GLU A 3 -12.57 -1.90 6.83
C GLU A 3 -11.82 -2.32 8.10
N ILE A 4 -10.62 -1.81 8.34
CA ILE A 4 -9.84 -2.07 9.56
C ILE A 4 -9.65 -0.81 10.38
N SER A 5 -9.53 -1.00 11.70
CA SER A 5 -9.34 0.10 12.64
C SER A 5 -8.00 0.81 12.45
N GLU A 6 -7.86 2.01 13.02
CA GLU A 6 -6.58 2.70 13.06
C GLU A 6 -5.54 1.90 13.86
N GLN A 7 -5.95 1.29 14.98
CA GLN A 7 -5.10 0.47 15.83
C GLN A 7 -4.54 -0.75 15.10
N ASP A 8 -5.40 -1.48 14.36
CA ASP A 8 -4.94 -2.64 13.60
C ASP A 8 -3.92 -2.23 12.54
N ARG A 9 -4.18 -1.09 11.87
CA ARG A 9 -3.29 -0.56 10.85
C ARG A 9 -1.95 -0.11 11.43
N GLU A 10 -1.96 0.47 12.62
CA GLU A 10 -0.73 0.83 13.34
C GLU A 10 0.06 -0.42 13.73
N ALA A 11 -0.58 -1.47 14.22
CA ALA A 11 0.11 -2.72 14.54
C ALA A 11 0.75 -3.35 13.29
N ILE A 12 0.06 -3.35 12.15
CA ILE A 12 0.61 -3.85 10.88
C ILE A 12 1.80 -2.98 10.42
N ILE A 13 1.62 -1.66 10.32
CA ILE A 13 2.62 -0.79 9.68
C ILE A 13 3.78 -0.42 10.61
N ASN A 14 3.54 -0.26 11.91
CA ASN A 14 4.56 0.17 12.86
C ASN A 14 5.27 -1.00 13.55
N SER A 15 4.58 -2.13 13.74
CA SER A 15 5.03 -3.24 14.60
C SER A 15 5.18 -4.58 13.87
N ASP A 16 4.90 -4.64 12.57
CA ASP A 16 5.01 -5.86 11.75
C ASP A 16 4.16 -7.04 12.27
N ASP A 17 2.94 -6.75 12.73
CA ASP A 17 2.01 -7.78 13.18
C ASP A 17 1.49 -8.60 11.97
N ILE A 18 2.15 -9.72 11.72
CA ILE A 18 1.89 -10.58 10.55
C ILE A 18 0.53 -11.28 10.61
N GLU A 19 0.08 -11.70 11.79
CA GLU A 19 -1.21 -12.38 11.94
C GLU A 19 -2.34 -11.39 11.62
N LEU A 20 -2.23 -10.17 12.14
CA LEU A 20 -3.20 -9.13 11.88
C LEU A 20 -3.13 -8.65 10.42
N LEU A 21 -1.94 -8.58 9.82
CA LEU A 21 -1.75 -8.26 8.41
C LEU A 21 -2.54 -9.23 7.52
N VAL A 22 -2.36 -10.53 7.72
CA VAL A 22 -3.04 -11.56 6.91
C VAL A 22 -4.55 -11.46 7.06
N LYS A 23 -5.06 -11.36 8.29
CA LYS A 23 -6.50 -11.25 8.58
C LYS A 23 -7.12 -9.97 8.00
N ALA A 24 -6.43 -8.84 8.15
CA ALA A 24 -6.85 -7.56 7.60
C ALA A 24 -6.89 -7.59 6.07
N ALA A 25 -5.83 -8.13 5.45
CA ALA A 25 -5.70 -8.25 4.02
C ALA A 25 -6.78 -9.16 3.42
N GLU A 26 -7.12 -10.27 4.08
CA GLU A 26 -8.22 -11.14 3.68
C GLU A 26 -9.55 -10.41 3.66
N LYS A 27 -9.88 -9.71 4.76
CA LYS A 27 -11.12 -8.93 4.88
C LYS A 27 -11.24 -7.87 3.78
N ILE A 28 -10.18 -7.09 3.59
CA ILE A 28 -10.12 -6.02 2.59
C ILE A 28 -10.18 -6.62 1.17
N GLY A 29 -9.37 -7.63 0.88
CA GLY A 29 -9.31 -8.29 -0.42
C GLY A 29 -10.67 -8.85 -0.84
N LYS A 30 -11.37 -9.54 0.09
CA LYS A 30 -12.74 -10.01 -0.12
C LYS A 30 -13.70 -8.87 -0.42
N LYS A 31 -13.69 -7.82 0.40
CA LYS A 31 -14.55 -6.64 0.20
C LYS A 31 -14.33 -6.00 -1.16
N LEU A 32 -13.08 -5.84 -1.57
CA LEU A 32 -12.73 -5.27 -2.87
C LEU A 32 -13.21 -6.15 -4.02
N ALA A 33 -13.18 -7.48 -3.88
CA ALA A 33 -13.68 -8.40 -4.89
C ALA A 33 -15.22 -8.32 -5.04
N GLU A 34 -15.93 -8.11 -3.93
CA GLU A 34 -17.39 -7.90 -3.93
C GLU A 34 -17.79 -6.59 -4.60
N VAL A 35 -16.95 -5.54 -4.50
CA VAL A 35 -17.10 -4.30 -5.27
C VAL A 35 -16.66 -4.61 -6.71
N ASN A 36 -17.58 -5.24 -7.46
CA ASN A 36 -17.48 -5.83 -8.81
C ASN A 36 -16.94 -4.93 -9.96
N LYS A 37 -16.32 -3.79 -9.62
CA LYS A 37 -15.83 -2.74 -10.51
C LYS A 37 -14.33 -2.47 -10.39
N LEU A 38 -13.61 -3.03 -9.41
CA LEU A 38 -12.14 -2.94 -9.41
C LEU A 38 -11.58 -3.98 -10.38
N THR A 39 -11.00 -3.54 -11.50
CA THR A 39 -10.37 -4.49 -12.41
C THR A 39 -9.01 -4.93 -11.87
N ALA A 40 -8.60 -6.17 -12.17
CA ALA A 40 -7.24 -6.61 -11.88
C ALA A 40 -6.19 -5.68 -12.50
N SER A 41 -6.47 -5.07 -13.65
CA SER A 41 -5.57 -4.10 -14.31
C SER A 41 -5.37 -2.81 -13.51
N GLN A 42 -6.43 -2.26 -12.90
CA GLN A 42 -6.33 -1.05 -12.07
C GLN A 42 -5.49 -1.28 -10.83
N ILE A 43 -5.79 -2.34 -10.07
CA ILE A 43 -5.03 -2.67 -8.86
C ILE A 43 -3.59 -3.05 -9.19
N ARG A 44 -3.35 -3.80 -10.28
CA ARG A 44 -1.99 -4.12 -10.77
C ARG A 44 -1.21 -2.87 -11.18
N GLY A 45 -1.85 -1.87 -11.78
CA GLY A 45 -1.17 -0.62 -12.16
C GLY A 45 -0.63 0.14 -10.94
N ILE A 46 -1.44 0.21 -9.88
CA ILE A 46 -1.04 0.84 -8.61
C ILE A 46 0.06 0.01 -7.94
N PHE A 47 -0.16 -1.31 -7.81
CA PHE A 47 0.82 -2.21 -7.18
C PHE A 47 2.15 -2.26 -7.93
N GLY A 48 2.13 -2.25 -9.26
CA GLY A 48 3.35 -2.18 -10.08
C GLY A 48 4.15 -0.90 -9.82
N THR A 49 3.47 0.23 -9.55
CA THR A 49 4.15 1.46 -9.14
C THR A 49 4.84 1.30 -7.78
N VAL A 50 4.17 0.63 -6.82
CA VAL A 50 4.75 0.34 -5.49
C VAL A 50 5.95 -0.61 -5.60
N ARG A 51 5.86 -1.68 -6.40
CA ARG A 51 6.97 -2.60 -6.66
C ARG A 51 8.19 -1.90 -7.28
N ARG A 52 7.97 -0.97 -8.21
CA ARG A 52 9.06 -0.17 -8.78
C ARG A 52 9.73 0.71 -7.72
N ILE A 53 8.94 1.40 -6.89
CA ILE A 53 9.45 2.19 -5.76
C ILE A 53 10.27 1.32 -4.80
N GLU A 54 9.78 0.10 -4.52
CA GLU A 54 10.45 -0.86 -3.65
C GLU A 54 11.82 -1.29 -4.17
N MET A 55 11.97 -1.48 -5.47
CA MET A 55 13.28 -1.79 -6.09
C MET A 55 14.29 -0.65 -5.92
N ASP A 56 13.85 0.59 -5.95
CA ASP A 56 14.70 1.78 -5.86
C ASP A 56 14.98 2.22 -4.41
N TRP A 57 14.03 1.97 -3.50
CA TRP A 57 14.17 2.25 -2.09
C TRP A 57 14.84 1.09 -1.38
N VAL A 58 16.16 1.01 -1.46
CA VAL A 58 16.94 -0.08 -0.85
C VAL A 58 17.17 0.10 0.65
N MET A 59 17.55 -0.99 1.32
CA MET A 59 17.90 -1.01 2.75
C MET A 59 18.94 0.08 3.08
N PRO A 60 18.88 0.74 4.26
CA PRO A 60 19.77 1.86 4.58
C PRO A 60 21.26 1.53 4.53
N SER A 61 21.65 0.30 4.89
CA SER A 61 23.03 -0.20 4.74
C SER A 61 23.56 -0.15 3.29
N LEU A 62 22.67 -0.16 2.29
CA LEU A 62 23.00 -0.12 0.86
C LEU A 62 22.77 1.28 0.23
N GLN A 63 22.30 2.26 1.00
CA GLN A 63 21.89 3.57 0.46
C GLN A 63 23.06 4.46 0.05
N GLN A 64 24.24 4.31 0.64
CA GLN A 64 25.38 5.20 0.37
C GLN A 64 25.74 5.28 -1.13
N GLN A 65 25.51 4.19 -1.87
CA GLN A 65 25.77 4.10 -3.31
C GLN A 65 24.56 4.55 -4.18
N ARG A 66 23.40 4.81 -3.56
CA ARG A 66 22.10 5.03 -4.24
C ARG A 66 21.24 6.13 -3.61
N THR A 67 21.85 7.09 -2.89
CA THR A 67 21.15 8.13 -2.12
C THR A 67 20.09 8.89 -2.93
N GLU A 68 20.43 9.31 -4.15
CA GLU A 68 19.49 10.06 -5.01
C GLU A 68 18.34 9.16 -5.51
N THR A 69 18.62 7.91 -5.88
CA THR A 69 17.61 6.93 -6.28
C THR A 69 16.60 6.68 -5.15
N VAL A 70 17.11 6.47 -3.94
CA VAL A 70 16.27 6.26 -2.75
C VAL A 70 15.43 7.51 -2.44
N ARG A 71 16.03 8.70 -2.52
CA ARG A 71 15.30 9.97 -2.32
C ARG A 71 14.17 10.15 -3.33
N ARG A 72 14.39 9.78 -4.59
CA ARG A 72 13.35 9.78 -5.64
C ARG A 72 12.25 8.79 -5.31
N ALA A 73 12.59 7.56 -4.94
CA ALA A 73 11.62 6.53 -4.56
C ALA A 73 10.74 6.98 -3.37
N GLN A 74 11.34 7.55 -2.32
CA GLN A 74 10.62 8.13 -1.19
C GLN A 74 9.67 9.26 -1.60
N ARG A 75 10.10 10.12 -2.53
CA ARG A 75 9.25 11.19 -3.07
C ARG A 75 8.10 10.62 -3.91
N GLU A 76 8.36 9.62 -4.73
CA GLU A 76 7.33 8.94 -5.51
C GLU A 76 6.29 8.26 -4.63
N PHE A 77 6.73 7.62 -3.55
CA PHE A 77 5.87 7.03 -2.54
C PHE A 77 4.95 8.08 -1.90
N ALA A 78 5.49 9.23 -1.48
CA ALA A 78 4.69 10.33 -0.94
C ALA A 78 3.63 10.84 -1.94
N LEU A 79 3.94 10.80 -3.25
CA LEU A 79 3.03 11.21 -4.31
C LEU A 79 1.98 10.15 -4.68
N LEU A 80 2.08 8.92 -4.16
CA LEU A 80 1.01 7.92 -4.33
C LEU A 80 -0.29 8.39 -3.69
N GLN A 81 -0.24 9.04 -2.52
CA GLN A 81 -1.43 9.53 -1.83
C GLN A 81 -2.29 10.48 -2.70
N PRO A 82 -1.78 11.60 -3.25
CA PRO A 82 -2.59 12.47 -4.11
C PRO A 82 -2.99 11.80 -5.43
N ARG A 83 -2.17 10.89 -5.97
CA ARG A 83 -2.51 10.12 -7.19
C ARG A 83 -3.70 9.19 -6.94
N LEU A 84 -3.70 8.45 -5.84
CA LEU A 84 -4.81 7.59 -5.41
C LEU A 84 -6.08 8.41 -5.22
N ALA A 85 -5.99 9.54 -4.51
CA ALA A 85 -7.14 10.42 -4.30
C ALA A 85 -7.75 10.94 -5.62
N TYR A 86 -6.90 11.32 -6.58
CA TYR A 86 -7.37 11.75 -7.90
C TYR A 86 -8.03 10.61 -8.68
N GLN A 87 -7.39 9.42 -8.71
CA GLN A 87 -7.95 8.25 -9.40
C GLN A 87 -9.29 7.82 -8.78
N ALA A 88 -9.39 7.84 -7.46
CA ALA A 88 -10.61 7.53 -6.72
C ALA A 88 -11.77 8.46 -7.09
N LYS A 89 -11.50 9.78 -7.20
CA LYS A 89 -12.52 10.76 -7.62
C LYS A 89 -12.93 10.63 -9.09
N ARG A 90 -12.03 10.18 -9.96
CA ARG A 90 -12.29 10.07 -11.40
C ARG A 90 -13.06 8.79 -11.74
N GLU A 91 -12.92 7.76 -10.93
CA GLU A 91 -13.51 6.44 -11.16
C GLU A 91 -14.97 6.40 -10.70
N ARG A 92 -15.89 6.09 -11.63
CA ARG A 92 -17.35 6.18 -11.40
C ARG A 92 -17.92 5.01 -10.59
N GLY A 93 -17.14 3.96 -10.32
CA GLY A 93 -17.55 2.73 -9.68
C GLY A 93 -17.24 2.62 -8.19
N GLY A 94 -16.49 3.57 -7.62
CA GLY A 94 -16.16 3.62 -6.19
C GLY A 94 -15.18 2.54 -5.73
N ALA A 95 -14.67 1.72 -6.65
CA ALA A 95 -13.79 0.61 -6.34
C ALA A 95 -12.37 1.11 -6.03
N VAL A 96 -11.92 2.13 -6.77
CA VAL A 96 -10.66 2.81 -6.47
C VAL A 96 -10.79 3.63 -5.19
N GLN A 97 -11.99 4.15 -4.88
CA GLN A 97 -12.25 4.82 -3.60
C GLN A 97 -12.10 3.85 -2.43
N ALA A 98 -12.67 2.65 -2.50
CA ALA A 98 -12.53 1.64 -1.46
C ALA A 98 -11.06 1.26 -1.21
N LEU A 99 -10.28 1.07 -2.27
CA LEU A 99 -8.84 0.82 -2.13
C LEU A 99 -8.10 2.04 -1.54
N SER A 100 -8.45 3.25 -1.99
CA SER A 100 -7.84 4.49 -1.52
C SER A 100 -8.12 4.74 -0.03
N ASP A 101 -9.31 4.40 0.45
CA ASP A 101 -9.72 4.49 1.86
C ASP A 101 -8.81 3.63 2.75
N GLU A 102 -8.32 2.49 2.24
CA GLU A 102 -7.38 1.64 2.97
C GLU A 102 -5.92 2.09 2.86
N LEU A 103 -5.47 2.38 1.65
CA LEU A 103 -4.04 2.63 1.43
C LEU A 103 -3.63 4.01 1.94
N THR A 104 -4.52 5.01 1.91
CA THR A 104 -4.17 6.38 2.30
C THR A 104 -3.73 6.49 3.77
N PRO A 105 -4.47 5.95 4.75
CA PRO A 105 -4.01 5.95 6.15
C PRO A 105 -2.71 5.15 6.35
N ALA A 106 -2.52 4.04 5.64
CA ALA A 106 -1.29 3.24 5.73
C ALA A 106 -0.08 4.01 5.19
N ILE A 107 -0.20 4.68 4.04
CA ILE A 107 0.83 5.56 3.49
C ILE A 107 1.20 6.65 4.50
N LYS A 108 0.21 7.27 5.17
CA LYS A 108 0.49 8.29 6.20
C LYS A 108 1.32 7.74 7.36
N LEU A 109 1.06 6.51 7.81
CA LEU A 109 1.84 5.88 8.88
C LEU A 109 3.30 5.64 8.48
N VAL A 110 3.54 5.23 7.23
CA VAL A 110 4.89 5.13 6.67
C VAL A 110 5.55 6.51 6.62
N MET A 111 4.86 7.53 6.08
CA MET A 111 5.40 8.89 5.98
C MET A 111 5.74 9.52 7.34
N LYS A 112 4.98 9.21 8.41
CA LYS A 112 5.30 9.65 9.79
C LYS A 112 6.66 9.12 10.27
N ALA A 113 7.10 7.95 9.79
CA ALA A 113 8.39 7.38 10.16
C ALA A 113 9.61 8.06 9.52
N LYS A 114 9.40 8.96 8.54
CA LYS A 114 10.49 9.70 7.89
C LYS A 114 11.42 10.40 8.88
N ASN A 115 10.86 10.91 9.98
CA ASN A 115 11.62 11.64 11.01
C ASN A 115 12.09 10.74 12.17
N LEU A 116 11.80 9.44 12.14
CA LEU A 116 12.17 8.48 13.19
C LEU A 116 13.47 7.72 12.87
N GLY A 117 14.01 7.88 11.65
CA GLY A 117 15.25 7.25 11.20
C GLY A 117 15.07 6.41 9.94
N ALA A 118 16.15 6.26 9.16
CA ALA A 118 16.10 5.60 7.86
C ALA A 118 15.69 4.12 7.94
N GLU A 119 16.13 3.40 8.99
CA GLU A 119 15.76 2.00 9.24
C GLU A 119 14.27 1.85 9.52
N ILE A 120 13.72 2.64 10.45
CA ILE A 120 12.29 2.61 10.77
C ILE A 120 11.47 2.99 9.54
N TYR A 121 11.89 4.04 8.81
CA TYR A 121 11.15 4.47 7.62
C TYR A 121 11.13 3.40 6.53
N TYR A 122 12.26 2.74 6.30
CA TYR A 122 12.36 1.62 5.37
C TYR A 122 11.52 0.43 5.81
N GLN A 123 11.59 0.04 7.09
CA GLN A 123 10.81 -1.08 7.62
C GLN A 123 9.31 -0.84 7.49
N ARG A 124 8.81 0.34 7.86
CA ARG A 124 7.37 0.63 7.70
C ARG A 124 6.94 0.60 6.23
N PHE A 125 7.81 1.05 5.33
CA PHE A 125 7.57 0.93 3.90
C PHE A 125 7.49 -0.54 3.45
N ARG A 126 8.38 -1.42 3.96
CA ARG A 126 8.31 -2.88 3.73
C ARG A 126 6.97 -3.47 4.17
N ASN A 127 6.57 -3.20 5.42
CA ASN A 127 5.30 -3.69 5.96
C ASN A 127 4.11 -3.21 5.12
N PHE A 128 4.14 -1.97 4.61
CA PHE A 128 3.14 -1.47 3.68
C PHE A 128 3.10 -2.26 2.36
N VAL A 129 4.27 -2.57 1.77
CA VAL A 129 4.33 -3.35 0.53
C VAL A 129 3.73 -4.73 0.75
N ASP A 130 4.13 -5.41 1.83
CA ASP A 130 3.67 -6.76 2.14
C ASP A 130 2.15 -6.78 2.42
N PHE A 131 1.65 -5.77 3.14
CA PHE A 131 0.21 -5.61 3.36
C PHE A 131 -0.57 -5.38 2.06
N PHE A 132 -0.06 -4.52 1.16
CA PHE A 132 -0.72 -4.27 -0.11
C PHE A 132 -0.67 -5.48 -1.05
N GLU A 133 0.44 -6.22 -1.05
CA GLU A 133 0.57 -7.49 -1.78
C GLU A 133 -0.43 -8.54 -1.28
N ALA A 134 -0.59 -8.67 0.04
CA ALA A 134 -1.57 -9.57 0.64
C ALA A 134 -3.01 -9.20 0.24
N ILE A 135 -3.37 -7.91 0.26
CA ILE A 135 -4.69 -7.44 -0.21
C ILE A 135 -4.92 -7.85 -1.67
N LEU A 136 -3.92 -7.65 -2.54
CA LEU A 136 -4.00 -8.03 -3.94
C LEU A 136 -4.17 -9.54 -4.12
N ALA A 137 -3.43 -10.35 -3.34
CA ALA A 137 -3.52 -11.80 -3.38
C ALA A 137 -4.93 -12.28 -3.00
N TYR A 138 -5.49 -11.79 -1.90
CA TYR A 138 -6.84 -12.16 -1.46
C TYR A 138 -7.94 -11.65 -2.40
N HIS A 139 -7.83 -10.41 -2.91
CA HIS A 139 -8.74 -9.91 -3.94
C HIS A 139 -8.81 -10.87 -5.14
N ARG A 140 -7.65 -11.39 -5.56
CA ARG A 140 -7.59 -12.35 -6.67
C ARG A 140 -8.16 -13.72 -6.29
N ALA A 141 -7.88 -14.20 -5.07
CA ALA A 141 -8.41 -15.46 -4.56
C ALA A 141 -9.95 -15.46 -4.46
N PHE A 142 -10.56 -14.33 -4.11
CA PHE A 142 -12.01 -14.16 -4.04
C PHE A 142 -12.68 -13.80 -5.38
N GLY A 143 -11.99 -13.95 -6.52
CA GLY A 143 -12.60 -13.85 -7.85
C GLY A 143 -12.54 -12.46 -8.50
N GLY A 144 -11.64 -11.57 -8.07
CA GLY A 144 -11.39 -10.31 -8.76
C GLY A 144 -11.07 -10.52 -10.25
N LYS A 145 -11.87 -9.92 -11.14
CA LYS A 145 -11.81 -10.20 -12.59
C LYS A 145 -10.46 -9.85 -13.22
N ASN A 146 -9.87 -10.80 -13.95
CA ASN A 146 -8.80 -10.56 -14.91
C ASN A 146 -9.39 -9.90 -16.17
N ASN A 147 -9.47 -8.56 -16.20
CA ASN A 147 -9.52 -7.83 -17.47
C ASN A 147 -8.14 -7.20 -17.71
#